data_AF-A0A5N5CWZ6-F1
#
_entry.id   AF-A0A5N5CWZ6-F1
#
_cell.length_a   1.000
_cell.length_b   1.000
_cell.length_c   1.000
_cell.angle_alpha   90.00
_cell.angle_beta   90.00
_cell.angle_gamma   90.00
#
_symmetry.space_group_name_H-M   'P 1'
#
loop_
_entity.id
_entity.type
_entity.pdbx_description
1 polymer ?
#
loop_
_entity_poly.entity_id
_entity_poly.type
_entity_poly.pdbx_seq_one_letter_code
_entity_poly.pdbx_strand_id
1 'polypeptide(L)'
;MSENGKRPMWYGGWQQTDVVRIKALSRLETLLGEDDPFFLMIAPTAPHVHNLTDPPIPPARYLDKFSNMTVPRVPNFNPPGEEQKGKPSWLKTLPVLNQTQINDIDHLYRRRLQALQGVDDIVKDVIAMLEEKNALEDTYDFAPTFLEIAGLAAEDYPPFLDGASLLEAWKNPNSSALAKKKEAINVEYWGSSYTEIPTWTEGSYGIYFPGLYLNNTYKTMRVVGEHSSWLYSRWCTNDTELYNTKDDPYELINLAASSDPEIIRVKSRLNALLMVTKSCAEDTCRDPWSVLQPPNGTNKVSTLDDALDPRYDSFFASFPQVTIDECLNVQLASNEGPFYPAGAENGLGLAYRKNTDFFSEPDYTPVKRVPANAVPAGGWDQRYATVKELLLNARELTDEELSVTEG
;
A
#
# COMPACT_ATOMS: atom_id res chain seq x y z
N MET A 1 -21.41 -9.00 7.32
CA MET A 1 -20.26 -9.93 7.13
C MET A 1 -20.77 -11.35 7.00
N SER A 2 -20.20 -12.13 6.07
CA SER A 2 -20.43 -13.58 5.95
C SER A 2 -19.57 -14.34 6.98
N GLU A 3 -19.86 -15.63 7.15
CA GLU A 3 -19.05 -16.59 7.90
C GLU A 3 -19.04 -17.91 7.12
N ASN A 4 -17.87 -18.39 6.71
CA ASN A 4 -17.70 -19.65 5.96
C ASN A 4 -18.61 -19.77 4.72
N GLY A 5 -18.78 -18.68 3.97
CA GLY A 5 -19.64 -18.64 2.78
C GLY A 5 -21.15 -18.63 3.07
N LYS A 6 -21.58 -18.63 4.34
CA LYS A 6 -22.99 -18.48 4.72
C LYS A 6 -23.50 -17.08 4.35
N ARG A 7 -24.83 -16.95 4.39
CA ARG A 7 -25.55 -15.70 4.17
C ARG A 7 -24.98 -14.55 5.02
N PRO A 8 -24.70 -13.36 4.45
CA PRO A 8 -24.14 -12.27 5.22
C PRO A 8 -25.09 -11.75 6.32
N MET A 9 -24.53 -11.52 7.51
CA MET A 9 -25.21 -10.91 8.64
C MET A 9 -25.05 -9.38 8.63
N TRP A 10 -26.13 -8.66 8.92
CA TRP A 10 -26.15 -7.25 9.30
C TRP A 10 -26.11 -7.10 10.83
N TYR A 11 -25.29 -6.17 11.29
CA TYR A 11 -25.07 -5.85 12.70
C TYR A 11 -25.56 -4.42 12.97
N GLY A 12 -26.86 -4.20 12.83
CA GLY A 12 -27.48 -2.88 13.04
C GLY A 12 -27.22 -2.36 14.44
N GLY A 13 -26.86 -1.08 14.55
CA GLY A 13 -26.52 -0.43 15.83
C GLY A 13 -25.10 -0.67 16.33
N TRP A 14 -24.24 -1.38 15.58
CA TRP A 14 -22.82 -1.61 15.91
C TRP A 14 -21.86 -0.83 15.00
N GLN A 15 -20.65 -0.55 15.50
CA GLN A 15 -19.57 0.02 14.70
C GLN A 15 -18.62 -1.08 14.21
N GLN A 16 -18.11 -0.94 12.97
CA GLN A 16 -17.35 -1.98 12.25
C GLN A 16 -16.21 -2.60 13.06
N THR A 17 -15.40 -1.79 13.74
CA THR A 17 -14.25 -2.25 14.53
C THR A 17 -14.69 -3.01 15.78
N ASP A 18 -15.83 -2.67 16.40
CA ASP A 18 -16.37 -3.46 17.52
C ASP A 18 -16.86 -4.84 17.06
N VAL A 19 -17.53 -4.93 15.89
CA VAL A 19 -17.94 -6.23 15.32
C VAL A 19 -16.72 -7.09 14.99
N VAL A 20 -15.67 -6.49 14.40
CA VAL A 20 -14.41 -7.19 14.10
C VAL A 20 -13.70 -7.61 15.38
N ARG A 21 -13.57 -6.74 16.39
CA ARG A 21 -12.98 -7.04 17.70
C ARG A 21 -13.65 -8.26 18.35
N ILE A 22 -14.97 -8.23 18.45
CA ILE A 22 -15.76 -9.29 19.11
C ILE A 22 -15.59 -10.63 18.39
N LYS A 23 -15.63 -10.64 17.05
CA LYS A 23 -15.40 -11.86 16.26
C LYS A 23 -13.96 -12.36 16.32
N ALA A 24 -12.97 -11.45 16.30
CA ALA A 24 -11.56 -11.79 16.39
C ALA A 24 -11.23 -12.45 17.73
N LEU A 25 -11.64 -11.84 18.85
CA LEU A 25 -11.41 -12.40 20.19
C LEU A 25 -12.11 -13.74 20.38
N SER A 26 -13.35 -13.90 19.90
CA SER A 26 -14.06 -15.18 20.00
C SER A 26 -13.44 -16.28 19.14
N ARG A 27 -12.93 -15.96 17.94
CA ARG A 27 -12.21 -16.95 17.12
C ARG A 27 -10.85 -17.28 17.73
N LEU A 28 -10.13 -16.28 18.23
CA LEU A 28 -8.83 -16.46 18.89
C LEU A 28 -8.95 -17.29 20.17
N GLU A 29 -9.97 -17.07 21.01
CA GLU A 29 -10.27 -17.90 22.17
C GLU A 29 -10.54 -19.38 21.80
N THR A 30 -11.20 -19.62 20.66
CA THR A 30 -11.41 -20.98 20.15
C THR A 30 -10.09 -21.61 19.71
N LEU A 31 -9.30 -20.87 18.92
CA LEU A 31 -8.02 -21.33 18.37
C LEU A 31 -6.97 -21.59 19.45
N LEU A 32 -6.91 -20.77 20.50
CA LEU A 32 -6.03 -20.97 21.65
C LEU A 32 -6.49 -22.09 22.61
N GLY A 33 -7.62 -22.74 22.32
CA GLY A 33 -8.09 -23.96 22.98
C GLY A 33 -7.89 -25.24 22.15
N GLU A 34 -7.34 -25.12 20.95
CA GLU A 34 -7.00 -26.22 20.03
C GLU A 34 -5.48 -26.48 20.10
N ASP A 35 -5.04 -27.74 19.97
CA ASP A 35 -3.60 -28.08 19.93
C ASP A 35 -2.95 -27.81 18.55
N ASP A 36 -3.76 -27.57 17.52
CA ASP A 36 -3.32 -27.36 16.14
C ASP A 36 -2.80 -25.93 15.91
N PRO A 37 -1.68 -25.75 15.17
CA PRO A 37 -1.19 -24.42 14.82
C PRO A 37 -2.16 -23.71 13.87
N PHE A 38 -2.38 -22.41 14.09
CA PHE A 38 -3.37 -21.63 13.35
C PHE A 38 -2.79 -20.37 12.69
N PHE A 39 -3.52 -19.86 11.70
CA PHE A 39 -3.32 -18.53 11.14
C PHE A 39 -4.62 -17.72 11.27
N LEU A 40 -4.52 -16.49 11.80
CA LEU A 40 -5.65 -15.59 11.98
C LEU A 40 -5.33 -14.19 11.44
N MET A 41 -5.90 -13.84 10.29
CA MET A 41 -5.84 -12.48 9.76
C MET A 41 -7.02 -11.64 10.28
N ILE A 42 -6.72 -10.50 10.92
CA ILE A 42 -7.73 -9.55 11.40
C ILE A 42 -7.64 -8.28 10.56
N ALA A 43 -8.63 -8.08 9.68
CA ALA A 43 -8.64 -6.99 8.69
C ALA A 43 -9.81 -6.00 8.92
N PRO A 44 -9.67 -5.02 9.84
CA PRO A 44 -10.66 -3.94 9.96
C PRO A 44 -10.57 -2.99 8.75
N THR A 45 -11.73 -2.45 8.33
CA THR A 45 -11.81 -1.47 7.23
C THR A 45 -11.39 -0.07 7.69
N ALA A 46 -11.43 0.22 8.99
CA ALA A 46 -10.97 1.49 9.53
C ALA A 46 -9.44 1.67 9.32
N PRO A 47 -8.95 2.85 8.91
CA PRO A 47 -9.64 4.13 8.80
C PRO A 47 -9.98 4.52 7.34
N HIS A 48 -10.43 3.59 6.49
CA HIS A 48 -10.82 3.88 5.11
C HIS A 48 -12.04 4.81 5.05
N VAL A 49 -12.09 5.68 4.02
CA VAL A 49 -13.26 6.54 3.74
C VAL A 49 -14.46 5.71 3.30
N HIS A 50 -15.68 6.16 3.61
CA HIS A 50 -16.87 5.32 3.41
C HIS A 50 -17.34 5.27 1.94
N ASN A 51 -17.28 6.39 1.19
CA ASN A 51 -17.72 6.46 -0.22
C ASN A 51 -16.98 7.58 -1.00
N LEU A 52 -15.69 7.39 -1.32
CA LEU A 52 -14.79 8.35 -2.03
C LEU A 52 -14.54 9.72 -1.34
N THR A 53 -15.52 10.28 -0.62
CA THR A 53 -15.45 11.59 0.04
C THR A 53 -15.97 11.58 1.49
N ASP A 54 -16.84 10.62 1.84
CA ASP A 54 -17.33 10.47 3.23
C ASP A 54 -16.19 10.11 4.19
N PRO A 55 -15.92 10.89 5.26
CA PRO A 55 -14.86 10.59 6.21
C PRO A 55 -15.15 9.30 6.99
N PRO A 56 -14.11 8.61 7.52
CA PRO A 56 -14.28 7.39 8.30
C PRO A 56 -15.20 7.60 9.51
N ILE A 57 -16.09 6.64 9.78
CA ILE A 57 -17.02 6.71 10.92
C ILE A 57 -16.35 6.06 12.15
N PRO A 58 -15.90 6.85 13.15
CA PRO A 58 -15.26 6.29 14.34
C PRO A 58 -16.28 5.64 15.30
N PRO A 59 -15.84 4.79 16.24
CA PRO A 59 -16.64 4.45 17.41
C PRO A 59 -17.10 5.71 18.16
N ALA A 60 -18.38 5.76 18.54
CA ALA A 60 -19.01 6.92 19.17
C ALA A 60 -18.25 7.42 20.40
N ARG A 61 -17.68 6.49 21.19
CA ARG A 61 -16.82 6.76 22.35
C ARG A 61 -15.57 7.61 22.08
N TYR A 62 -15.21 7.83 20.81
CA TYR A 62 -14.03 8.59 20.39
C TYR A 62 -14.34 9.84 19.56
N LEU A 63 -15.62 10.21 19.37
CA LEU A 63 -16.03 11.37 18.57
C LEU A 63 -15.44 12.71 19.05
N ASP A 64 -15.16 12.83 20.35
CA ASP A 64 -14.62 14.05 20.98
C ASP A 64 -13.08 14.04 21.11
N LYS A 65 -12.40 12.92 20.80
CA LYS A 65 -10.94 12.86 20.78
C LYS A 65 -10.37 13.68 19.63
N PHE A 66 -9.15 14.20 19.80
CA PHE A 66 -8.38 14.88 18.73
C PHE A 66 -9.04 16.14 18.14
N SER A 67 -9.97 16.78 18.85
CA SER A 67 -10.73 17.97 18.39
C SER A 67 -9.86 19.11 17.84
N ASN A 68 -8.68 19.33 18.42
CA ASN A 68 -7.72 20.36 18.02
C ASN A 68 -6.63 19.88 17.04
N MET A 69 -6.67 18.63 16.57
CA MET A 69 -5.68 18.13 15.61
C MET A 69 -5.98 18.63 14.18
N THR A 70 -4.91 18.89 13.45
CA THR A 70 -4.88 19.25 12.03
C THR A 70 -3.89 18.34 11.31
N VAL A 71 -4.00 18.21 9.98
CA VAL A 71 -2.99 17.43 9.22
C VAL A 71 -1.62 18.14 9.32
N PRO A 72 -0.49 17.40 9.43
CA PRO A 72 0.83 18.00 9.57
C PRO A 72 1.11 19.09 8.53
N ARG A 73 1.43 20.30 9.00
CA ARG A 73 1.78 21.47 8.18
C ARG A 73 3.26 21.46 7.81
N VAL A 74 3.71 20.36 7.22
CA VAL A 74 5.09 20.15 6.73
C VAL A 74 5.31 20.84 5.37
N PRO A 75 6.54 21.00 4.87
CA PRO A 75 6.82 21.75 3.64
C PRO A 75 6.08 21.28 2.37
N ASN A 76 5.71 20.00 2.26
CA ASN A 76 4.87 19.49 1.16
C ASN A 76 3.35 19.57 1.42
N PHE A 77 2.93 20.21 2.51
CA PHE A 77 1.53 20.59 2.70
C PHE A 77 1.20 21.85 1.90
N ASN A 78 0.47 21.68 0.79
CA ASN A 78 0.00 22.78 -0.06
C ASN A 78 1.12 23.75 -0.53
N PRO A 79 2.20 23.25 -1.14
CA PRO A 79 3.34 24.07 -1.52
C PRO A 79 2.96 25.09 -2.62
N PRO A 80 3.68 26.22 -2.71
CA PRO A 80 3.47 27.19 -3.77
C PRO A 80 3.87 26.64 -5.16
N GLY A 81 3.54 27.40 -6.20
CA GLY A 81 3.46 26.87 -7.57
C GLY A 81 4.77 26.49 -8.27
N GLU A 82 5.96 26.80 -7.75
CA GLU A 82 7.22 26.43 -8.44
C GLU A 82 7.61 24.97 -8.14
N GLU A 83 7.53 24.55 -6.88
CA GLU A 83 7.69 23.17 -6.44
C GLU A 83 6.66 22.26 -7.11
N GLN A 84 5.43 22.76 -7.28
CA GLN A 84 4.35 22.01 -7.94
C GLN A 84 4.63 21.76 -9.44
N LYS A 85 5.21 22.72 -10.18
CA LYS A 85 5.55 22.55 -11.61
C LYS A 85 6.53 21.41 -11.86
N GLY A 86 7.37 21.08 -10.88
CA GLY A 86 8.33 19.97 -10.97
C GLY A 86 7.70 18.58 -10.78
N LYS A 87 6.41 18.49 -10.43
CA LYS A 87 5.72 17.22 -10.18
C LYS A 87 5.32 16.49 -11.49
N PRO A 88 5.04 15.18 -11.44
CA PRO A 88 4.59 14.42 -12.61
C PRO A 88 3.09 14.57 -12.87
N SER A 89 2.65 14.19 -14.07
CA SER A 89 1.26 13.98 -14.48
C SER A 89 0.28 15.07 -14.00
N TRP A 90 -0.81 14.68 -13.33
CA TRP A 90 -1.87 15.55 -12.82
C TRP A 90 -1.43 16.41 -11.63
N LEU A 91 -0.39 15.99 -10.88
CA LEU A 91 0.10 16.70 -9.71
C LEU A 91 0.58 18.11 -10.12
N LYS A 92 1.29 18.27 -11.24
CA LYS A 92 1.81 19.59 -11.67
C LYS A 92 0.76 20.63 -12.03
N THR A 93 -0.49 20.21 -12.16
CA THR A 93 -1.65 21.06 -12.45
C THR A 93 -2.58 21.26 -11.25
N LEU A 94 -2.26 20.72 -10.07
CA LEU A 94 -3.08 20.91 -8.88
C LEU A 94 -3.10 22.38 -8.44
N PRO A 95 -4.29 22.99 -8.27
CA PRO A 95 -4.39 24.33 -7.67
C PRO A 95 -4.04 24.28 -6.18
N VAL A 96 -3.49 25.39 -5.68
CA VAL A 96 -3.25 25.62 -4.25
C VAL A 96 -4.58 25.56 -3.51
N LEU A 97 -4.64 24.76 -2.44
CA LEU A 97 -5.83 24.52 -1.63
C LEU A 97 -6.33 25.83 -1.00
N ASN A 98 -7.64 26.05 -1.07
CA ASN A 98 -8.30 27.14 -0.34
C ASN A 98 -8.62 26.74 1.11
N GLN A 99 -9.01 27.71 1.95
CA GLN A 99 -9.25 27.46 3.37
C GLN A 99 -10.36 26.44 3.64
N THR A 100 -11.39 26.34 2.80
CA THR A 100 -12.46 25.34 2.93
C THR A 100 -11.90 23.93 2.74
N GLN A 101 -11.12 23.73 1.67
CA GLN A 101 -10.45 22.45 1.38
C GLN A 101 -9.45 22.07 2.48
N ILE A 102 -8.71 23.04 3.03
CA ILE A 102 -7.82 22.83 4.18
C ILE A 102 -8.61 22.39 5.42
N ASN A 103 -9.77 23.01 5.69
CA ASN A 103 -10.64 22.64 6.81
C ASN A 103 -11.22 21.22 6.64
N ASP A 104 -11.57 20.83 5.42
CA ASP A 104 -12.04 19.48 5.09
C ASP A 104 -10.95 18.43 5.35
N ILE A 105 -9.71 18.68 4.91
CA ILE A 105 -8.57 17.78 5.16
C ILE A 105 -8.29 17.68 6.66
N ASP A 106 -8.35 18.78 7.41
CA ASP A 106 -8.20 18.74 8.87
C ASP A 106 -9.33 17.93 9.52
N HIS A 107 -10.55 18.02 9.00
CA HIS A 107 -11.66 17.21 9.48
C HIS A 107 -11.46 15.72 9.18
N LEU A 108 -11.06 15.38 7.95
CA LEU A 108 -10.75 14.01 7.53
C LEU A 108 -9.61 13.42 8.36
N TYR A 109 -8.55 14.18 8.60
CA TYR A 109 -7.42 13.79 9.44
C TYR A 109 -7.87 13.47 10.87
N ARG A 110 -8.67 14.35 11.50
CA ARG A 110 -9.29 14.06 12.81
C ARG A 110 -10.12 12.78 12.77
N ARG A 111 -10.96 12.59 11.76
CA ARG A 111 -11.82 11.39 11.63
C ARG A 111 -11.02 10.10 11.47
N ARG A 112 -9.93 10.12 10.70
CA ARG A 112 -8.97 9.01 10.59
C ARG A 112 -8.35 8.67 11.95
N LEU A 113 -7.85 9.67 12.70
CA LEU A 113 -7.31 9.46 14.05
C LEU A 113 -8.35 8.87 15.01
N GLN A 114 -9.59 9.38 14.98
CA GLN A 114 -10.69 8.87 15.81
C GLN A 114 -11.07 7.43 15.44
N ALA A 115 -11.09 7.08 14.14
CA ALA A 115 -11.43 5.74 13.67
C ALA A 115 -10.33 4.71 13.99
N LEU A 116 -9.05 5.12 13.92
CA LEU A 116 -7.91 4.30 14.34
C LEU A 116 -7.97 3.89 15.83
N GLN A 117 -8.66 4.62 16.69
CA GLN A 117 -8.85 4.19 18.09
C GLN A 117 -9.69 2.91 18.22
N GLY A 118 -10.54 2.60 17.23
CA GLY A 118 -11.22 1.30 17.16
C GLY A 118 -10.29 0.17 16.73
N VAL A 119 -9.21 0.48 16.00
CA VAL A 119 -8.15 -0.48 15.65
C VAL A 119 -7.21 -0.69 16.85
N ASP A 120 -6.86 0.38 17.56
CA ASP A 120 -6.13 0.33 18.84
C ASP A 120 -6.84 -0.57 19.87
N ASP A 121 -8.18 -0.48 19.94
CA ASP A 121 -9.01 -1.37 20.76
C ASP A 121 -8.92 -2.85 20.36
N ILE A 122 -8.81 -3.16 19.06
CA ILE A 122 -8.60 -4.53 18.57
C ILE A 122 -7.21 -5.02 18.97
N VAL A 123 -6.17 -4.25 18.64
CA VAL A 123 -4.77 -4.61 18.90
C VAL A 123 -4.54 -4.84 20.39
N LYS A 124 -5.02 -3.94 21.24
CA LYS A 124 -4.89 -4.04 22.69
C LYS A 124 -5.54 -5.30 23.26
N ASP A 125 -6.78 -5.60 22.87
CA ASP A 125 -7.50 -6.75 23.43
C ASP A 125 -6.93 -8.09 22.90
N VAL A 126 -6.45 -8.12 21.64
CA VAL A 126 -5.78 -9.30 21.06
C VAL A 126 -4.44 -9.57 21.75
N ILE A 127 -3.60 -8.55 21.93
CA ILE A 127 -2.33 -8.69 22.67
C ILE A 127 -2.60 -9.15 24.10
N ALA A 128 -3.55 -8.54 24.81
CA ALA A 128 -3.89 -8.94 26.17
C ALA A 128 -4.36 -10.41 26.27
N MET A 129 -5.11 -10.90 25.27
CA MET A 129 -5.52 -12.31 25.21
C MET A 129 -4.32 -13.24 24.92
N LEU A 130 -3.42 -12.87 24.01
CA LEU A 130 -2.20 -13.62 23.72
C LEU A 130 -1.26 -13.67 24.94
N GLU A 131 -1.13 -12.56 25.69
CA GLU A 131 -0.40 -12.51 26.96
C GLU A 131 -1.03 -13.42 28.02
N GLU A 132 -2.36 -13.35 28.23
CA GLU A 132 -3.08 -14.20 29.19
C GLU A 132 -2.91 -15.69 28.89
N LYS A 133 -2.87 -16.08 27.60
CA LYS A 133 -2.70 -17.46 27.16
C LYS A 133 -1.23 -17.87 26.95
N ASN A 134 -0.26 -16.99 27.19
CA ASN A 134 1.18 -17.21 26.94
C ASN A 134 1.53 -17.56 25.49
N ALA A 135 0.80 -16.99 24.52
CA ALA A 135 0.95 -17.21 23.08
C ALA A 135 1.53 -15.99 22.32
N LEU A 136 2.03 -14.98 23.03
CA LEU A 136 2.54 -13.74 22.41
C LEU A 136 3.87 -13.95 21.66
N GLU A 137 4.69 -14.92 22.06
CA GLU A 137 6.02 -15.15 21.46
C GLU A 137 5.98 -15.75 20.03
N ASP A 138 4.79 -16.15 19.53
CA ASP A 138 4.61 -16.86 18.25
C ASP A 138 3.85 -16.08 17.15
N THR A 139 3.79 -14.74 17.20
CA THR A 139 2.98 -13.90 16.27
C THR A 139 3.82 -13.10 15.26
N TYR A 140 3.71 -13.40 13.95
CA TYR A 140 4.63 -12.90 12.90
C TYR A 140 4.08 -12.91 11.45
N ASP A 141 4.53 -11.98 10.58
CA ASP A 141 4.05 -11.67 9.19
C ASP A 141 5.09 -11.84 8.03
N PHE A 142 4.78 -12.04 6.73
CA PHE A 142 3.48 -11.96 6.02
C PHE A 142 3.32 -12.91 4.79
N ALA A 143 4.35 -13.64 4.32
CA ALA A 143 4.19 -14.76 3.35
C ALA A 143 5.42 -15.70 3.32
N PRO A 144 6.60 -15.38 2.73
CA PRO A 144 7.82 -16.17 2.91
C PRO A 144 8.19 -16.37 4.39
N THR A 145 7.93 -15.36 5.23
CA THR A 145 8.10 -15.47 6.69
C THR A 145 7.12 -16.47 7.32
N PHE A 146 5.85 -16.50 6.90
CA PHE A 146 4.88 -17.49 7.40
C PHE A 146 5.33 -18.91 7.06
N LEU A 147 5.85 -19.12 5.85
CA LEU A 147 6.35 -20.43 5.42
C LEU A 147 7.58 -20.87 6.22
N GLU A 148 8.52 -19.95 6.48
CA GLU A 148 9.70 -20.24 7.33
C GLU A 148 9.30 -20.60 8.76
N ILE A 149 8.34 -19.86 9.33
CA ILE A 149 7.85 -20.06 10.70
C ILE A 149 7.03 -21.35 10.81
N ALA A 150 6.26 -21.69 9.79
CA ALA A 150 5.58 -22.99 9.66
C ALA A 150 6.56 -24.17 9.44
N GLY A 151 7.87 -23.92 9.33
CA GLY A 151 8.89 -24.95 9.15
C GLY A 151 8.94 -25.56 7.75
N LEU A 152 8.35 -24.91 6.74
CA LEU A 152 8.48 -25.34 5.35
C LEU A 152 9.92 -25.10 4.88
N ALA A 153 10.49 -26.05 4.15
CA ALA A 153 11.82 -25.91 3.58
C ALA A 153 11.81 -24.88 2.43
N ALA A 154 12.90 -24.12 2.25
CA ALA A 154 12.95 -23.03 1.27
C ALA A 154 12.83 -23.54 -0.18
N GLU A 155 13.29 -24.76 -0.44
CA GLU A 155 13.13 -25.50 -1.69
C GLU A 155 11.68 -25.89 -2.02
N ASP A 156 10.80 -25.95 -1.02
CA ASP A 156 9.36 -26.25 -1.16
C ASP A 156 8.50 -24.97 -1.26
N TYR A 157 9.10 -23.78 -1.22
CA TYR A 157 8.37 -22.52 -1.33
C TYR A 157 7.72 -22.39 -2.72
N PRO A 158 6.51 -21.81 -2.82
CA PRO A 158 5.89 -21.53 -4.10
C PRO A 158 6.84 -20.68 -4.98
N PRO A 159 7.17 -21.13 -6.20
CA PRO A 159 8.24 -20.54 -7.00
C PRO A 159 7.94 -19.13 -7.51
N PHE A 160 6.73 -18.60 -7.29
CA PHE A 160 6.31 -17.26 -7.73
C PHE A 160 6.44 -16.18 -6.65
N LEU A 161 7.06 -16.48 -5.50
CA LEU A 161 7.27 -15.49 -4.45
C LEU A 161 8.47 -14.59 -4.80
N ASP A 162 8.23 -13.30 -5.02
CA ASP A 162 9.29 -12.31 -5.26
C ASP A 162 9.94 -11.80 -3.95
N GLY A 163 9.20 -11.87 -2.85
CA GLY A 163 9.67 -11.45 -1.52
C GLY A 163 10.66 -12.44 -0.89
N ALA A 164 11.32 -12.00 0.19
CA ALA A 164 12.15 -12.84 1.05
C ALA A 164 11.68 -12.70 2.51
N SER A 165 11.98 -13.71 3.34
CA SER A 165 11.60 -13.69 4.75
C SER A 165 12.18 -12.49 5.51
N LEU A 166 11.47 -12.07 6.54
CA LEU A 166 11.90 -11.03 7.48
C LEU A 166 12.54 -11.60 8.75
N LEU A 167 12.46 -12.91 8.99
CA LEU A 167 12.82 -13.52 10.27
C LEU A 167 14.30 -13.31 10.66
N GLU A 168 15.24 -13.43 9.70
CA GLU A 168 16.66 -13.14 9.93
C GLU A 168 16.89 -11.65 10.30
N ALA A 169 16.14 -10.74 9.67
CA ALA A 169 16.24 -9.30 9.91
C ALA A 169 15.64 -8.90 11.27
N TRP A 170 14.58 -9.56 11.74
CA TRP A 170 14.07 -9.34 13.10
C TRP A 170 15.00 -9.89 14.19
N LYS A 171 15.64 -11.03 13.92
CA LYS A 171 16.69 -11.58 14.82
C LYS A 171 17.96 -10.72 14.83
N ASN A 172 18.27 -10.04 13.72
CA ASN A 172 19.50 -9.24 13.55
C ASN A 172 19.20 -7.84 12.97
N PRO A 173 18.43 -6.97 13.67
CA PRO A 173 17.89 -5.73 13.09
C PRO A 173 18.96 -4.69 12.73
N ASN A 174 20.16 -4.79 13.29
CA ASN A 174 21.29 -3.90 13.03
C ASN A 174 22.31 -4.48 12.03
N SER A 175 21.95 -5.55 11.29
CA SER A 175 22.87 -6.17 10.33
C SER A 175 23.00 -5.36 9.04
N SER A 176 24.11 -4.64 8.87
CA SER A 176 24.43 -3.91 7.63
C SER A 176 24.45 -4.83 6.40
N ALA A 177 24.77 -6.11 6.57
CA ALA A 177 24.73 -7.09 5.49
C ALA A 177 23.29 -7.41 5.03
N LEU A 178 22.31 -7.38 5.94
CA LEU A 178 20.89 -7.53 5.60
C LEU A 178 20.30 -6.24 5.05
N ALA A 179 20.70 -5.09 5.58
CA ALA A 179 20.31 -3.78 5.05
C ALA A 179 20.70 -3.64 3.57
N LYS A 180 21.95 -3.97 3.21
CA LYS A 180 22.43 -3.92 1.81
C LYS A 180 21.66 -4.84 0.86
N LYS A 181 21.23 -6.02 1.32
CA LYS A 181 20.36 -6.92 0.53
C LYS A 181 18.93 -6.39 0.35
N LYS A 182 18.51 -5.39 1.12
CA LYS A 182 17.13 -4.86 1.13
C LYS A 182 17.10 -3.34 0.90
N GLU A 183 18.15 -2.78 0.29
CA GLU A 183 18.24 -1.33 0.06
C GLU A 183 17.21 -0.81 -0.95
N ALA A 184 16.76 -1.66 -1.87
CA ALA A 184 15.89 -1.31 -2.99
C ALA A 184 14.44 -1.75 -2.72
N ILE A 185 13.50 -0.81 -2.84
CA ILE A 185 12.06 -1.04 -2.74
C ILE A 185 11.42 -0.64 -4.07
N ASN A 186 10.88 -1.64 -4.77
CA ASN A 186 10.09 -1.43 -5.97
C ASN A 186 8.64 -1.09 -5.60
N VAL A 187 8.09 -0.04 -6.21
CA VAL A 187 6.70 0.39 -6.04
C VAL A 187 6.09 0.58 -7.42
N GLU A 188 4.88 0.11 -7.63
CA GLU A 188 4.12 0.37 -8.86
C GLU A 188 2.66 0.72 -8.55
N TYR A 189 2.06 1.49 -9.44
CA TYR A 189 0.66 1.89 -9.36
C TYR A 189 0.02 1.79 -10.75
N TRP A 190 -1.19 1.24 -10.80
CA TRP A 190 -1.97 1.09 -12.02
C TRP A 190 -3.33 1.75 -11.86
N GLY A 191 -3.72 2.58 -12.83
CA GLY A 191 -5.03 3.20 -12.91
C GLY A 191 -5.15 4.58 -12.31
N SER A 192 -6.33 4.92 -11.80
CA SER A 192 -6.74 6.29 -11.46
C SER A 192 -6.55 6.65 -9.98
N SER A 193 -6.06 7.87 -9.72
CA SER A 193 -6.05 8.49 -8.38
C SER A 193 -7.35 9.26 -8.12
N TYR A 194 -7.71 9.47 -6.85
CA TYR A 194 -8.76 10.43 -6.47
C TYR A 194 -8.39 11.26 -5.24
N THR A 195 -8.92 12.48 -5.14
CA THR A 195 -8.76 13.35 -3.96
C THR A 195 -9.92 13.17 -2.98
N GLU A 196 -9.62 12.82 -1.73
CA GLU A 196 -10.59 12.63 -0.63
C GLU A 196 -11.12 13.96 -0.03
N ILE A 197 -11.31 15.00 -0.85
CA ILE A 197 -11.73 16.34 -0.41
C ILE A 197 -13.14 16.62 -0.98
N PRO A 198 -14.20 16.64 -0.14
CA PRO A 198 -15.58 16.83 -0.62
C PRO A 198 -15.83 18.14 -1.40
N THR A 199 -15.07 19.20 -1.08
CA THR A 199 -15.13 20.50 -1.79
C THR A 199 -14.12 20.64 -2.94
N TRP A 200 -13.56 19.55 -3.42
CA TRP A 200 -12.75 19.53 -4.64
C TRP A 200 -13.64 19.49 -5.89
N THR A 201 -13.21 20.14 -6.96
CA THR A 201 -13.97 20.27 -8.22
C THR A 201 -13.16 19.95 -9.48
N GLU A 202 -11.84 19.84 -9.37
CA GLU A 202 -10.95 19.51 -10.48
C GLU A 202 -10.88 17.98 -10.70
N GLY A 203 -10.53 17.54 -11.90
CA GLY A 203 -10.36 16.12 -12.22
C GLY A 203 -10.85 15.76 -13.62
N SER A 204 -10.46 14.58 -14.11
CA SER A 204 -10.82 14.04 -15.43
C SER A 204 -12.33 13.96 -15.67
N TYR A 205 -13.14 13.83 -14.61
CA TYR A 205 -14.60 13.75 -14.69
C TYR A 205 -15.33 14.93 -14.01
N GLY A 206 -14.60 15.92 -13.48
CA GLY A 206 -15.07 17.21 -12.94
C GLY A 206 -16.44 17.25 -12.25
N ILE A 207 -17.51 17.28 -13.05
CA ILE A 207 -18.91 17.39 -12.60
C ILE A 207 -19.49 16.04 -12.10
N TYR A 208 -19.07 14.92 -12.67
CA TYR A 208 -19.62 13.58 -12.37
C TYR A 208 -18.85 12.86 -11.26
N PHE A 209 -17.51 12.93 -11.32
CA PHE A 209 -16.61 12.41 -10.30
C PHE A 209 -15.47 13.42 -10.09
N PRO A 210 -15.73 14.51 -9.34
CA PRO A 210 -14.67 15.44 -8.95
C PRO A 210 -13.56 14.70 -8.19
N GLY A 211 -12.33 15.13 -8.39
CA GLY A 211 -11.14 14.56 -7.76
C GLY A 211 -10.52 13.39 -8.49
N LEU A 212 -11.19 12.73 -9.43
CA LEU A 212 -10.68 11.56 -10.14
C LEU A 212 -9.67 11.96 -11.24
N TYR A 213 -8.48 11.34 -11.26
CA TYR A 213 -7.41 11.57 -12.23
C TYR A 213 -6.97 10.26 -12.89
N LEU A 214 -7.20 10.12 -14.19
CA LEU A 214 -6.94 8.86 -14.92
C LEU A 214 -5.44 8.55 -15.13
N ASN A 215 -4.61 9.58 -15.34
CA ASN A 215 -3.21 9.38 -15.71
C ASN A 215 -2.31 9.17 -14.47
N ASN A 216 -2.58 8.17 -13.64
CA ASN A 216 -1.83 7.91 -12.40
C ASN A 216 -0.98 6.63 -12.42
N THR A 217 -0.68 6.08 -13.60
CA THR A 217 0.16 4.88 -13.73
C THR A 217 1.65 5.21 -13.72
N TYR A 218 2.41 4.57 -12.82
CA TYR A 218 3.86 4.76 -12.68
C TYR A 218 4.56 3.55 -12.07
N LYS A 219 5.89 3.48 -12.27
CA LYS A 219 6.79 2.63 -11.48
C LYS A 219 7.88 3.47 -10.84
N THR A 220 8.24 3.10 -9.63
CA THR A 220 9.14 3.85 -8.75
C THR A 220 10.12 2.91 -8.07
N MET A 221 11.38 3.33 -8.05
CA MET A 221 12.45 2.70 -7.28
C MET A 221 12.84 3.63 -6.14
N ARG A 222 12.67 3.17 -4.90
CA ARG A 222 13.17 3.85 -3.70
C ARG A 222 14.39 3.08 -3.18
N VAL A 223 15.53 3.75 -3.07
CA VAL A 223 16.77 3.17 -2.52
C VAL A 223 17.11 3.84 -1.20
N VAL A 224 17.40 3.04 -0.17
CA VAL A 224 17.87 3.50 1.15
C VAL A 224 19.17 2.77 1.48
N GLY A 225 20.29 3.43 1.21
CA GLY A 225 21.64 2.94 1.50
C GLY A 225 22.18 3.45 2.83
N GLU A 226 23.45 3.13 3.11
CA GLU A 226 24.14 3.53 4.34
C GLU A 226 24.48 5.04 4.35
N HIS A 227 24.69 5.63 3.18
CA HIS A 227 25.10 7.03 3.03
C HIS A 227 24.12 7.87 2.21
N SER A 228 23.28 7.24 1.38
CA SER A 228 22.42 7.89 0.41
C SER A 228 20.97 7.36 0.48
N SER A 229 19.98 8.19 0.15
CA SER A 229 18.58 7.78 0.06
C SER A 229 17.91 8.51 -1.11
N TRP A 230 17.30 7.77 -2.02
CA TRP A 230 16.82 8.27 -3.31
C TRP A 230 15.48 7.68 -3.69
N LEU A 231 14.70 8.44 -4.47
CA LEU A 231 13.50 7.97 -5.14
C LEU A 231 13.58 8.35 -6.62
N TYR A 232 13.28 7.41 -7.51
CA TYR A 232 13.24 7.60 -8.96
C TYR A 232 11.98 6.98 -9.55
N SER A 233 11.17 7.75 -10.27
CA SER A 233 9.91 7.28 -10.89
C SER A 233 9.87 7.52 -12.39
N ARG A 234 9.16 6.64 -13.09
CA ARG A 234 8.78 6.79 -14.51
C ARG A 234 7.27 6.57 -14.66
N TRP A 235 6.62 7.53 -15.32
CA TRP A 235 5.16 7.61 -15.45
C TRP A 235 4.71 7.29 -16.87
N CYS A 236 3.47 6.82 -17.03
CA CYS A 236 2.80 6.66 -18.34
C CYS A 236 2.66 7.98 -19.12
N THR A 237 2.74 9.13 -18.44
CA THR A 237 2.80 10.46 -19.06
C THR A 237 4.19 10.84 -19.58
N ASN A 238 5.14 9.92 -19.56
CA ASN A 238 6.57 10.12 -19.84
C ASN A 238 7.30 11.07 -18.86
N ASP A 239 6.62 11.55 -17.81
CA ASP A 239 7.23 12.33 -16.74
C ASP A 239 8.25 11.47 -15.96
N THR A 240 9.25 12.15 -15.37
CA THR A 240 10.31 11.52 -14.56
C THR A 240 10.41 12.23 -13.23
N GLU A 241 10.55 11.47 -12.15
CA GLU A 241 10.87 11.99 -10.82
C GLU A 241 12.25 11.52 -10.39
N LEU A 242 12.99 12.39 -9.71
CA LEU A 242 14.22 12.04 -9.00
C LEU A 242 14.33 12.92 -7.76
N TYR A 243 14.35 12.32 -6.58
CA TYR A 243 14.48 13.02 -5.30
C TYR A 243 15.60 12.42 -4.46
N ASN A 244 16.44 13.27 -3.89
CA ASN A 244 17.35 12.89 -2.80
C ASN A 244 16.54 12.92 -1.50
N THR A 245 15.94 11.79 -1.13
CA THR A 245 15.02 11.71 0.02
C THR A 245 15.71 11.83 1.38
N LYS A 246 17.06 11.86 1.41
CA LYS A 246 17.84 12.18 2.61
C LYS A 246 17.88 13.69 2.87
N ASP A 247 18.17 14.48 1.83
CA ASP A 247 18.35 15.93 1.93
C ASP A 247 17.04 16.71 1.66
N ASP A 248 16.12 16.11 0.89
CA ASP A 248 14.76 16.57 0.63
C ASP A 248 13.73 15.48 1.04
N PRO A 249 13.48 15.30 2.35
CA PRO A 249 12.56 14.28 2.87
C PRO A 249 11.08 14.59 2.59
N TYR A 250 10.77 15.74 2.00
CA TYR A 250 9.42 16.15 1.59
C TYR A 250 9.21 16.05 0.07
N GLU A 251 10.25 15.66 -0.67
CA GLU A 251 10.24 15.38 -2.11
C GLU A 251 9.76 16.61 -2.91
N LEU A 252 10.19 17.82 -2.54
CA LEU A 252 9.78 19.07 -3.16
C LEU A 252 10.53 19.39 -4.46
N ILE A 253 11.83 19.11 -4.54
CA ILE A 253 12.71 19.55 -5.63
C ILE A 253 13.01 18.37 -6.56
N ASN A 254 12.30 18.28 -7.68
CA ASN A 254 12.52 17.21 -8.66
C ASN A 254 13.82 17.45 -9.43
N LEU A 255 14.81 16.58 -9.20
CA LEU A 255 16.14 16.64 -9.78
C LEU A 255 16.25 15.95 -11.16
N ALA A 256 15.15 15.42 -11.71
CA ALA A 256 15.18 14.61 -12.93
C ALA A 256 15.71 15.37 -14.17
N ALA A 257 15.56 16.70 -14.20
CA ALA A 257 16.05 17.59 -15.25
C ALA A 257 17.41 18.26 -14.92
N SER A 258 18.05 17.89 -13.81
CA SER A 258 19.35 18.46 -13.41
C SER A 258 20.45 18.16 -14.44
N SER A 259 21.32 19.16 -14.65
CA SER A 259 22.55 19.06 -15.45
C SER A 259 23.80 18.74 -14.62
N ASP A 260 23.65 18.59 -13.29
CA ASP A 260 24.74 18.21 -12.40
C ASP A 260 25.25 16.78 -12.73
N PRO A 261 26.56 16.60 -13.03
CA PRO A 261 27.14 15.29 -13.35
C PRO A 261 26.87 14.19 -12.30
N GLU A 262 26.84 14.54 -11.00
CA GLU A 262 26.60 13.57 -9.92
C GLU A 262 25.13 13.13 -9.92
N ILE A 263 24.21 14.05 -10.15
CA ILE A 263 22.78 13.74 -10.28
C ILE A 263 22.49 12.93 -11.55
N ILE A 264 23.15 13.24 -12.66
CA ILE A 264 23.09 12.44 -13.89
C ILE A 264 23.62 11.03 -13.62
N ARG A 265 24.71 10.90 -12.85
CA ARG A 265 25.26 9.60 -12.43
C ARG A 265 24.21 8.80 -11.67
N VAL A 266 23.68 9.35 -10.57
CA VAL A 266 22.62 8.72 -9.76
C VAL A 266 21.43 8.31 -10.63
N LYS A 267 20.92 9.21 -11.48
CA LYS A 267 19.77 8.93 -12.37
C LYS A 267 20.01 7.74 -13.30
N SER A 268 21.22 7.60 -13.84
CA SER A 268 21.56 6.46 -14.72
C SER A 268 21.53 5.11 -13.99
N ARG A 269 21.99 5.07 -12.73
CA ARG A 269 21.97 3.84 -11.91
C ARG A 269 20.56 3.47 -11.48
N LEU A 270 19.79 4.45 -11.01
CA LEU A 270 18.40 4.25 -10.61
C LEU A 270 17.50 3.86 -11.79
N ASN A 271 17.78 4.36 -13.00
CA ASN A 271 17.11 3.90 -14.21
C ASN A 271 17.44 2.43 -14.55
N ALA A 272 18.71 2.04 -14.50
CA ALA A 272 19.10 0.64 -14.71
C ALA A 272 18.50 -0.29 -13.65
N LEU A 273 18.48 0.13 -12.38
CA LEU A 273 17.84 -0.60 -11.28
C LEU A 273 16.32 -0.73 -11.48
N LEU A 274 15.63 0.35 -11.86
CA LEU A 274 14.21 0.31 -12.18
C LEU A 274 13.91 -0.62 -13.37
N MET A 275 14.77 -0.67 -14.39
CA MET A 275 14.62 -1.60 -15.50
C MET A 275 14.65 -3.06 -15.06
N VAL A 276 15.51 -3.41 -14.09
CA VAL A 276 15.52 -4.75 -13.48
C VAL A 276 14.26 -4.96 -12.68
N THR A 277 13.96 -4.10 -11.71
CA THR A 277 12.88 -4.36 -10.75
C THR A 277 11.48 -4.26 -11.35
N LYS A 278 11.30 -3.51 -12.44
CA LYS A 278 10.04 -3.57 -13.21
C LYS A 278 9.85 -4.85 -14.03
N SER A 279 10.93 -5.59 -14.25
CA SER A 279 11.00 -6.80 -15.08
C SER A 279 11.24 -8.07 -14.25
N CYS A 280 11.48 -7.93 -12.94
CA CYS A 280 12.03 -9.00 -12.13
C CYS A 280 11.00 -10.10 -11.85
N ALA A 281 11.53 -11.27 -11.51
CA ALA A 281 10.83 -12.31 -10.78
C ALA A 281 11.81 -12.93 -9.79
N GLU A 282 11.30 -13.49 -8.70
CA GLU A 282 12.03 -14.39 -7.81
C GLU A 282 13.34 -13.76 -7.29
N ASP A 283 14.48 -14.46 -7.44
CA ASP A 283 15.79 -13.99 -6.97
C ASP A 283 16.25 -12.69 -7.63
N THR A 284 15.77 -12.37 -8.84
CA THR A 284 16.10 -11.09 -9.50
C THR A 284 15.37 -9.92 -8.83
N CYS A 285 14.25 -10.16 -8.14
CA CYS A 285 13.62 -9.15 -7.28
C CYS A 285 14.34 -9.02 -5.92
N ARG A 286 15.01 -10.08 -5.45
CA ARG A 286 15.71 -10.14 -4.16
C ARG A 286 17.15 -9.58 -4.20
N ASP A 287 17.89 -9.83 -5.27
CA ASP A 287 19.21 -9.23 -5.56
C ASP A 287 19.20 -8.67 -7.00
N PRO A 288 18.55 -7.51 -7.25
CA PRO A 288 18.52 -6.92 -8.60
C PRO A 288 19.91 -6.44 -9.06
N TRP A 289 20.85 -6.24 -8.15
CA TRP A 289 22.23 -5.92 -8.49
C TRP A 289 22.96 -7.12 -9.10
N SER A 290 22.57 -8.36 -8.79
CA SER A 290 23.18 -9.58 -9.35
C SER A 290 23.27 -9.59 -10.89
N VAL A 291 22.29 -8.98 -11.58
CA VAL A 291 22.24 -8.87 -13.04
C VAL A 291 22.81 -7.54 -13.58
N LEU A 292 23.10 -6.55 -12.73
CA LEU A 292 23.67 -5.24 -13.10
C LEU A 292 25.20 -5.19 -12.92
N GLN A 293 25.91 -6.21 -13.41
CA GLN A 293 27.36 -6.30 -13.27
C GLN A 293 28.09 -5.69 -14.48
N PRO A 294 28.93 -4.65 -14.29
CA PRO A 294 29.73 -4.08 -15.38
C PRO A 294 30.76 -5.10 -15.91
N PRO A 295 30.88 -5.31 -17.23
CA PRO A 295 31.65 -6.42 -17.81
C PRO A 295 33.16 -6.39 -17.57
N ASN A 296 33.71 -5.29 -17.06
CA ASN A 296 35.11 -5.13 -16.66
C ASN A 296 35.26 -4.64 -15.20
N GLY A 297 34.25 -4.89 -14.36
CA GLY A 297 34.30 -4.55 -12.92
C GLY A 297 35.29 -5.44 -12.18
N THR A 298 36.21 -4.83 -11.42
CA THR A 298 37.10 -5.57 -10.51
C THR A 298 36.42 -5.99 -9.21
N ASN A 299 35.30 -5.32 -8.88
CA ASN A 299 34.49 -5.56 -7.67
C ASN A 299 33.04 -5.84 -8.10
N LYS A 300 32.34 -6.74 -7.41
CA LYS A 300 30.89 -6.96 -7.60
C LYS A 300 30.14 -5.69 -7.15
N VAL A 301 29.29 -5.14 -8.01
CA VAL A 301 28.32 -4.11 -7.61
C VAL A 301 27.22 -4.78 -6.81
N SER A 302 27.00 -4.38 -5.56
CA SER A 302 25.98 -4.97 -4.68
C SER A 302 25.06 -3.93 -4.03
N THR A 303 25.32 -2.64 -4.27
CA THR A 303 24.59 -1.49 -3.74
C THR A 303 24.61 -0.33 -4.74
N LEU A 304 23.74 0.66 -4.56
CA LEU A 304 23.83 1.93 -5.28
C LEU A 304 25.18 2.63 -5.03
N ASP A 305 25.67 2.61 -3.79
CA ASP A 305 26.94 3.25 -3.43
C ASP A 305 28.13 2.58 -4.17
N ASP A 306 28.13 1.26 -4.38
CA ASP A 306 29.10 0.57 -5.26
C ASP A 306 28.95 0.97 -6.74
N ALA A 307 27.70 1.14 -7.19
CA ALA A 307 27.38 1.46 -8.58
C ALA A 307 27.79 2.90 -8.96
N LEU A 308 27.93 3.80 -7.99
CA LEU A 308 28.29 5.21 -8.17
C LEU A 308 29.77 5.46 -8.49
N ASP A 309 30.63 4.43 -8.53
CA ASP A 309 32.00 4.57 -9.05
C ASP A 309 31.95 5.11 -10.51
N PRO A 310 32.59 6.26 -10.82
CA PRO A 310 32.58 6.86 -12.15
C PRO A 310 33.07 5.94 -13.27
N ARG A 311 33.88 4.91 -12.96
CA ARG A 311 34.35 3.94 -13.96
C ARG A 311 33.22 3.15 -14.62
N TYR A 312 32.03 3.11 -13.99
CA TYR A 312 30.85 2.44 -14.51
C TYR A 312 29.91 3.38 -15.29
N ASP A 313 30.27 4.66 -15.48
CA ASP A 313 29.41 5.67 -16.12
C ASP A 313 28.92 5.25 -17.50
N SER A 314 29.80 4.77 -18.38
CA SER A 314 29.40 4.32 -19.71
C SER A 314 28.53 3.07 -19.71
N PHE A 315 28.63 2.22 -18.69
CA PHE A 315 27.79 1.02 -18.55
C PHE A 315 26.37 1.42 -18.15
N PHE A 316 26.21 2.15 -17.04
CA PHE A 316 24.90 2.57 -16.55
C PHE A 316 24.20 3.59 -17.48
N ALA A 317 24.94 4.45 -18.18
CA ALA A 317 24.38 5.35 -19.19
C ALA A 317 23.96 4.66 -20.50
N SER A 318 24.35 3.39 -20.73
CA SER A 318 23.93 2.63 -21.91
C SER A 318 22.51 2.06 -21.81
N PHE A 319 21.96 1.98 -20.60
CA PHE A 319 20.63 1.44 -20.36
C PHE A 319 19.55 2.42 -20.86
N PRO A 320 18.64 2.01 -21.76
CA PRO A 320 17.51 2.84 -22.18
C PRO A 320 16.58 3.18 -21.01
N GLN A 321 15.72 4.18 -21.18
CA GLN A 321 14.76 4.58 -20.15
C GLN A 321 13.54 3.66 -20.13
N VAL A 322 12.98 3.41 -18.93
CA VAL A 322 11.67 2.77 -18.81
C VAL A 322 10.60 3.64 -19.46
N THR A 323 9.76 3.02 -20.29
CA THR A 323 8.53 3.58 -20.84
C THR A 323 7.33 2.73 -20.41
N ILE A 324 6.19 3.41 -20.28
CA ILE A 324 4.87 2.81 -20.12
C ILE A 324 4.02 3.52 -21.18
N ASP A 325 3.47 2.77 -22.13
CA ASP A 325 2.94 3.37 -23.37
C ASP A 325 1.57 4.04 -23.14
N GLU A 326 0.69 3.40 -22.35
CA GLU A 326 -0.62 3.91 -21.97
C GLU A 326 -0.84 3.87 -20.44
N CYS A 327 -1.63 4.83 -19.93
CA CYS A 327 -2.05 4.90 -18.53
C CYS A 327 -3.20 3.91 -18.24
N LEU A 328 -2.90 2.61 -18.25
CA LEU A 328 -3.89 1.55 -18.05
C LEU A 328 -4.24 1.34 -16.56
N ASN A 329 -5.47 0.90 -16.30
CA ASN A 329 -5.95 0.45 -14.98
C ASN A 329 -5.44 -0.96 -14.58
N VAL A 330 -4.51 -1.53 -15.36
CA VAL A 330 -3.99 -2.89 -15.17
C VAL A 330 -2.52 -2.97 -15.60
N GLN A 331 -1.76 -3.82 -14.93
CA GLN A 331 -0.41 -4.18 -15.36
C GLN A 331 -0.48 -5.04 -16.63
N LEU A 332 0.13 -4.58 -17.72
CA LEU A 332 0.19 -5.31 -18.98
C LEU A 332 1.63 -5.30 -19.49
N ALA A 333 2.26 -6.47 -19.58
CA ALA A 333 3.68 -6.56 -19.94
C ALA A 333 4.01 -5.95 -21.32
N SER A 334 3.09 -6.04 -22.30
CA SER A 334 3.27 -5.42 -23.62
C SER A 334 3.07 -3.90 -23.66
N ASN A 335 2.60 -3.29 -22.56
CA ASN A 335 2.45 -1.84 -22.38
C ASN A 335 3.68 -1.22 -21.66
N GLU A 336 4.67 -2.04 -21.34
CA GLU A 336 5.88 -1.63 -20.62
C GLU A 336 7.12 -1.95 -21.44
N GLY A 337 8.17 -1.15 -21.30
CA GLY A 337 9.44 -1.48 -21.91
C GLY A 337 10.60 -0.61 -21.47
N PRO A 338 11.81 -0.89 -21.97
CA PRO A 338 12.22 -2.21 -22.46
C PRO A 338 12.45 -3.18 -21.28
N PHE A 339 12.63 -4.47 -21.54
CA PHE A 339 12.86 -5.49 -20.50
C PHE A 339 14.33 -5.78 -20.26
N TYR A 340 14.69 -6.02 -18.99
CA TYR A 340 16.03 -6.44 -18.60
C TYR A 340 15.98 -7.40 -17.39
N PRO A 341 16.71 -8.54 -17.42
CA PRO A 341 17.47 -9.07 -18.55
C PRO A 341 16.57 -9.42 -19.75
N ALA A 342 17.16 -9.67 -20.92
CA ALA A 342 16.39 -10.04 -22.10
C ALA A 342 15.61 -11.35 -21.86
N GLY A 343 14.33 -11.40 -22.24
CA GLY A 343 13.44 -12.53 -21.96
C GLY A 343 12.60 -12.36 -20.70
N ALA A 344 12.88 -11.37 -19.84
CA ALA A 344 12.16 -11.11 -18.59
C ALA A 344 10.67 -10.73 -18.79
N GLU A 345 10.30 -10.28 -19.99
CA GLU A 345 8.90 -10.08 -20.40
C GLU A 345 8.04 -11.36 -20.33
N ASN A 346 8.67 -12.53 -20.38
CA ASN A 346 8.02 -13.84 -20.25
C ASN A 346 7.94 -14.31 -18.78
N GLY A 347 8.51 -13.55 -17.84
CA GLY A 347 8.55 -13.81 -16.40
C GLY A 347 7.35 -13.21 -15.66
N LEU A 348 7.60 -12.31 -14.70
CA LEU A 348 6.59 -11.58 -13.92
C LEU A 348 5.54 -12.47 -13.21
N GLY A 349 5.84 -13.75 -12.99
CA GLY A 349 4.88 -14.73 -12.49
C GLY A 349 3.72 -15.05 -13.45
N LEU A 350 3.79 -14.67 -14.73
CA LEU A 350 2.71 -14.82 -15.72
C LEU A 350 2.17 -16.25 -15.82
N ALA A 351 3.03 -17.27 -15.64
CA ALA A 351 2.62 -18.68 -15.63
C ALA A 351 1.63 -19.04 -14.51
N TYR A 352 1.58 -18.23 -13.45
CA TYR A 352 0.70 -18.40 -12.28
C TYR A 352 -0.48 -17.42 -12.27
N ARG A 353 -0.43 -16.38 -13.11
CA ARG A 353 -1.53 -15.41 -13.30
C ARG A 353 -2.60 -16.00 -14.22
N LYS A 354 -3.66 -16.54 -13.63
CA LYS A 354 -4.86 -16.94 -14.39
C LYS A 354 -5.60 -15.71 -14.90
N ASN A 355 -6.20 -15.84 -16.07
CA ASN A 355 -7.05 -14.78 -16.63
C ASN A 355 -8.25 -14.50 -15.70
N THR A 356 -8.47 -13.22 -15.39
CA THR A 356 -9.58 -12.72 -14.57
C THR A 356 -10.90 -12.59 -15.33
N ASP A 357 -10.94 -12.80 -16.65
CA ASP A 357 -12.15 -12.71 -17.49
C ASP A 357 -13.32 -13.62 -17.04
N PHE A 358 -13.07 -14.60 -16.16
CA PHE A 358 -14.13 -15.43 -15.55
C PHE A 358 -14.77 -14.79 -14.30
N PHE A 359 -14.27 -13.64 -13.85
CA PHE A 359 -14.86 -12.84 -12.79
C PHE A 359 -15.91 -11.91 -13.38
N SER A 360 -17.17 -12.34 -13.35
CA SER A 360 -18.30 -11.43 -13.60
C SER A 360 -18.36 -10.44 -12.44
N GLU A 361 -17.95 -9.20 -12.69
CA GLU A 361 -18.19 -8.11 -11.77
C GLU A 361 -19.71 -7.89 -11.66
N PRO A 362 -20.33 -8.07 -10.47
CA PRO A 362 -21.76 -7.83 -10.32
C PRO A 362 -22.03 -6.33 -10.34
N ASP A 363 -23.18 -5.90 -10.86
CA ASP A 363 -23.64 -4.51 -10.70
C ASP A 363 -23.68 -4.19 -9.19
N TYR A 364 -22.83 -3.28 -8.73
CA TYR A 364 -22.74 -2.95 -7.30
C TYR A 364 -23.95 -2.18 -6.78
N THR A 365 -24.95 -1.90 -7.62
CA THR A 365 -26.20 -1.23 -7.24
C THR A 365 -27.12 -2.23 -6.52
N PRO A 366 -27.30 -2.15 -5.18
CA PRO A 366 -28.20 -3.04 -4.48
C PRO A 366 -29.65 -2.66 -4.80
N VAL A 367 -30.50 -3.66 -5.05
CA VAL A 367 -31.95 -3.46 -5.20
C VAL A 367 -32.54 -2.78 -3.96
N LYS A 368 -31.98 -3.07 -2.78
CA LYS A 368 -32.36 -2.44 -1.51
C LYS A 368 -31.14 -2.13 -0.64
N ARG A 369 -30.89 -0.84 -0.39
CA ARG A 369 -29.84 -0.42 0.56
C ARG A 369 -30.24 -0.77 1.99
N VAL A 370 -29.33 -1.42 2.71
CA VAL A 370 -29.42 -1.65 4.15
C VAL A 370 -29.32 -0.29 4.88
N PRO A 371 -30.19 0.00 5.88
CA PRO A 371 -30.16 1.28 6.57
C PRO A 371 -28.87 1.46 7.37
N ALA A 372 -28.31 2.67 7.31
CA ALA A 372 -27.23 3.10 8.20
C ALA A 372 -27.73 3.22 9.65
N ASN A 373 -26.81 3.23 10.60
CA ASN A 373 -27.14 3.46 12.01
C ASN A 373 -27.70 4.88 12.18
N ALA A 374 -28.88 5.01 12.81
CA ALA A 374 -29.57 6.30 13.01
C ALA A 374 -28.82 7.25 13.98
N VAL A 375 -27.93 6.70 14.79
CA VAL A 375 -26.98 7.43 15.66
C VAL A 375 -25.59 6.77 15.54
N PRO A 376 -24.50 7.48 15.84
CA PRO A 376 -23.17 6.89 15.91
C PRO A 376 -23.14 5.69 16.87
N ALA A 377 -22.65 4.55 16.38
CA ALA A 377 -22.50 3.31 17.15
C ALA A 377 -21.10 3.18 17.75
N GLY A 378 -20.86 2.18 18.60
CA GLY A 378 -19.58 1.97 19.27
C GLY A 378 -19.39 2.86 20.51
N GLY A 379 -20.42 2.94 21.36
CA GLY A 379 -20.33 3.58 22.66
C GLY A 379 -19.43 2.81 23.65
N TRP A 380 -19.33 3.32 24.89
CA TRP A 380 -18.57 2.64 25.96
C TRP A 380 -19.24 1.34 26.44
N ASP A 381 -20.56 1.24 26.26
CA ASP A 381 -21.36 0.03 26.44
C ASP A 381 -20.95 -1.10 25.46
N GLN A 382 -20.61 -0.75 24.22
CA GLN A 382 -20.20 -1.72 23.20
C GLN A 382 -18.72 -2.12 23.28
N ARG A 383 -17.87 -1.31 23.94
CA ARG A 383 -16.41 -1.50 23.99
C ARG A 383 -15.97 -2.86 24.54
N TYR A 384 -16.71 -3.44 25.48
CA TYR A 384 -16.40 -4.74 26.09
C TYR A 384 -17.50 -5.78 25.86
N ALA A 385 -18.42 -5.52 24.93
CA ALA A 385 -19.51 -6.43 24.65
C ALA A 385 -19.01 -7.78 24.11
N THR A 386 -19.83 -8.80 24.33
CA THR A 386 -19.62 -10.21 23.98
C THR A 386 -20.22 -10.58 22.62
N VAL A 387 -19.84 -11.75 22.07
CA VAL A 387 -20.51 -12.34 20.90
C VAL A 387 -22.01 -12.50 21.12
N LYS A 388 -22.44 -12.84 22.35
CA LYS A 388 -23.86 -12.99 22.67
C LYS A 388 -24.61 -11.68 22.47
N GLU A 389 -24.10 -10.57 23.01
CA GLU A 389 -24.71 -9.25 22.88
C GLU A 389 -24.68 -8.74 21.44
N LEU A 390 -23.59 -8.99 20.71
CA LEU A 390 -23.49 -8.69 19.28
C LEU A 390 -24.58 -9.39 18.46
N LEU A 391 -24.85 -10.66 18.76
CA LEU A 391 -25.83 -11.47 18.02
C LEU A 391 -27.29 -11.17 18.38
N LEU A 392 -27.59 -10.55 19.53
CA LEU A 392 -28.97 -10.22 19.92
C LEU A 392 -29.71 -9.33 18.90
N ASN A 393 -28.98 -8.43 18.24
CA ASN A 393 -29.52 -7.48 17.26
C ASN A 393 -29.03 -7.78 15.82
N ALA A 394 -28.34 -8.90 15.61
CA ALA A 394 -27.86 -9.30 14.29
C ALA A 394 -28.95 -10.07 13.53
N ARG A 395 -29.04 -9.87 12.22
CA ARG A 395 -29.90 -10.68 11.33
C ARG A 395 -29.21 -10.98 10.01
N GLU A 396 -29.68 -11.98 9.30
CA GLU A 396 -29.30 -12.20 7.90
C GLU A 396 -29.84 -11.05 7.02
N LEU A 397 -29.11 -10.72 5.95
CA LEU A 397 -29.59 -9.83 4.89
C LEU A 397 -30.70 -10.52 4.08
N THR A 398 -31.75 -9.80 3.67
CA THR A 398 -32.82 -10.36 2.83
C THR A 398 -32.35 -10.56 1.39
N ASP A 399 -33.12 -11.28 0.55
CA ASP A 399 -32.73 -11.45 -0.86
C ASP A 399 -32.69 -10.11 -1.59
N GLU A 400 -33.66 -9.22 -1.34
CA GLU A 400 -33.67 -7.84 -1.83
C GLU A 400 -32.41 -7.02 -1.45
N GLU A 401 -31.76 -7.34 -0.33
CA GLU A 401 -30.55 -6.66 0.16
C GLU A 401 -29.24 -7.31 -0.36
N LEU A 402 -29.33 -8.48 -1.00
CA LEU A 402 -28.22 -9.19 -1.65
C LEU A 402 -28.33 -9.18 -3.18
N SER A 403 -29.55 -9.06 -3.71
CA SER A 403 -29.83 -8.92 -5.12
C SER A 403 -29.31 -7.60 -5.65
N VAL A 404 -28.56 -7.71 -6.73
CA VAL A 404 -28.15 -6.61 -7.59
C VAL A 404 -29.19 -6.44 -8.70
N THR A 405 -29.26 -5.27 -9.31
CA THR A 405 -30.04 -5.10 -10.54
C THR A 405 -29.42 -5.93 -11.68
N GLU A 406 -30.24 -6.71 -12.39
CA GLU A 406 -29.85 -7.22 -13.71
C GLU A 406 -29.90 -6.04 -14.68
N GLY A 407 -28.74 -5.44 -14.97
CA GLY A 407 -28.55 -4.28 -15.84
C GLY A 407 -27.90 -4.63 -17.17
#